data_AF-A0A2V9FGD3-F1
#
_entry.id   AF-A0A2V9FGD3-F1
#
_cell.length_a   1.000
_cell.length_b   1.000
_cell.length_c   1.000
_cell.angle_alpha   90.00
_cell.angle_beta   90.00
_cell.angle_gamma   90.00
#
_symmetry.space_group_name_H-M   'P 1'
#
loop_
_entity.id
_entity.type
_entity.pdbx_description
1 polymer ?
#
loop_
_entity_poly.entity_id
_entity_poly.type
_entity_poly.pdbx_seq_one_letter_code
_entity_poly.pdbx_strand_id
1 'polypeptide(L)' 'MRIREGNGVVKVKASQKIFTDTETANLTGICLEHLHGLARRRHLGFIARAAEVAGMQPDRWLFTLSDLMVLLVLHPRCEH' A
#
# COMPACT_ATOMS: atom_id res chain seq x y z
N MET A 1 -17.80 12.30 -39.50
CA MET A 1 -16.84 12.41 -38.37
C MET A 1 -15.50 11.88 -38.85
N ARG A 2 -14.52 12.75 -39.13
CA ARG A 2 -13.21 12.32 -39.63
C ARG A 2 -12.26 12.12 -38.44
N ILE A 3 -11.83 10.88 -38.21
CA ILE A 3 -10.79 10.57 -37.24
C ILE A 3 -9.48 11.14 -37.79
N ARG A 4 -8.82 12.04 -37.05
CA ARG A 4 -7.48 12.52 -37.38
C ARG A 4 -6.48 11.64 -36.62
N GLU A 5 -5.65 10.90 -37.35
CA GLU A 5 -4.52 10.15 -36.81
C GLU A 5 -3.46 11.14 -36.31
N GLY A 6 -3.56 11.50 -35.03
CA GLY A 6 -2.50 12.17 -34.30
C GLY A 6 -1.51 11.13 -33.80
N ASN A 7 -0.22 11.33 -34.11
CA ASN A 7 0.90 10.61 -33.51
C ASN A 7 1.00 10.94 -32.01
N GLY A 8 0.04 10.44 -31.23
CA GLY A 8 -0.08 10.68 -29.80
C GLY A 8 0.32 9.43 -29.03
N VAL A 9 1.50 9.46 -28.40
CA VAL A 9 1.90 8.45 -27.43
C VAL A 9 0.81 8.33 -26.35
N VAL A 10 0.13 7.19 -26.30
CA VAL A 10 -0.83 6.87 -25.26
C VAL A 10 -0.07 6.70 -23.95
N LYS A 11 -0.09 7.73 -23.09
CA LYS A 11 0.46 7.65 -21.74
C LYS A 11 -0.51 6.86 -20.86
N VAL A 12 -0.24 5.58 -20.68
CA VAL A 12 -0.94 4.76 -19.68
C VAL A 12 -0.39 5.13 -18.32
N LYS A 13 -1.18 5.82 -17.49
CA LYS A 13 -0.82 6.09 -16.10
C LYS A 13 -0.98 4.77 -15.33
N ALA A 14 0.13 4.11 -15.02
CA ALA A 14 0.12 2.93 -14.16
C ALA A 14 -0.36 3.36 -12.76
N SER A 15 -1.61 3.05 -12.43
CA SER A 15 -2.12 3.25 -11.08
C SER A 15 -1.54 2.15 -10.20
N GLN A 16 -0.58 2.48 -9.35
CA GLN A 16 -0.11 1.55 -8.33
C GLN A 16 -1.18 1.46 -7.24
N LYS A 17 -1.68 0.24 -6.99
CA LYS A 17 -2.56 -0.01 -5.85
C LYS A 17 -1.77 0.22 -4.57
N ILE A 18 -2.33 1.05 -3.70
CA ILE A 18 -1.86 1.25 -2.34
C ILE A 18 -2.79 0.49 -1.40
N PHE A 19 -2.21 -0.27 -0.49
CA PHE A 19 -2.89 -1.09 0.50
C PHE A 19 -2.81 -0.40 1.86
N THR A 20 -3.91 -0.40 2.60
CA THR A 20 -3.90 0.01 3.99
C THR A 20 -3.26 -1.05 4.88
N ASP A 21 -2.87 -0.67 6.08
CA ASP A 21 -2.41 -1.60 7.11
C ASP A 21 -3.39 -2.73 7.41
N THR A 22 -4.68 -2.43 7.50
CA THR A 22 -5.74 -3.43 7.68
C THR A 22 -5.84 -4.39 6.49
N GLU A 23 -5.75 -3.89 5.25
CA GLU A 23 -5.75 -4.75 4.07
C GLU A 23 -4.49 -5.62 4.01
N THR A 24 -3.33 -5.05 4.36
CA THR A 24 -2.05 -5.74 4.37
C THR A 24 -2.03 -6.84 5.43
N ALA A 25 -2.55 -6.58 6.63
CA ALA A 25 -2.72 -7.58 7.68
C ALA A 25 -3.60 -8.74 7.22
N ASN A 26 -4.74 -8.45 6.58
CA ASN A 26 -5.64 -9.48 6.06
C ASN A 26 -5.00 -10.31 4.94
N LEU A 27 -4.24 -9.69 4.04
CA LEU A 27 -3.59 -10.38 2.91
C LEU A 27 -2.40 -11.24 3.34
N THR A 28 -1.63 -10.77 4.32
CA THR A 28 -0.40 -11.44 4.78
C THR A 28 -0.67 -12.43 5.93
N GLY A 29 -1.76 -12.23 6.67
CA GLY A 29 -2.01 -12.94 7.93
C GLY A 29 -1.15 -12.45 9.11
N ILE A 30 -0.47 -11.31 8.96
CA ILE A 30 0.32 -10.69 10.04
C ILE A 30 -0.58 -9.76 10.83
N CYS A 31 -0.58 -9.84 12.16
CA CYS A 31 -1.36 -8.91 12.98
C CYS A 31 -0.81 -7.47 12.90
N LEU A 32 -1.67 -6.48 13.11
CA LEU A 32 -1.31 -5.05 12.93
C LEU A 32 -0.09 -4.62 13.75
N GLU A 33 0.03 -5.10 14.99
CA GLU A 33 1.15 -4.77 15.87
C GLU A 33 2.49 -5.24 15.28
N HIS A 34 2.56 -6.51 14.86
CA HIS A 34 3.75 -7.06 14.21
C HIS A 34 4.01 -6.39 12.86
N LEU A 35 2.96 -6.09 12.09
CA LEU A 35 3.07 -5.40 10.82
C LEU A 35 3.70 -4.01 10.99
N HIS A 36 3.21 -3.19 11.93
CA HIS A 36 3.78 -1.86 12.22
C HIS A 36 5.20 -1.96 12.79
N GLY A 37 5.49 -2.99 13.60
CA GLY A 37 6.83 -3.29 14.10
C GLY A 37 7.81 -3.65 12.98
N LEU A 38 7.38 -4.45 12.00
CA LEU A 38 8.17 -4.79 10.82
C LEU A 38 8.36 -3.59 9.90
N ALA A 39 7.30 -2.83 9.64
CA ALA A 39 7.32 -1.63 8.82
C ALA A 39 8.34 -0.61 9.35
N ARG A 40 8.36 -0.35 10.67
CA ARG A 40 9.36 0.52 11.31
C ARG A 40 10.78 -0.02 11.23
N ARG A 41 10.98 -1.32 11.53
CA ARG A 41 12.32 -1.94 11.56
C ARG A 41 12.95 -2.11 10.18
N ARG A 42 12.12 -2.28 9.15
CA ARG A 42 12.56 -2.58 7.77
C ARG A 42 12.31 -1.42 6.81
N HIS A 43 11.83 -0.29 7.30
CA HIS A 43 11.47 0.88 6.51
C HIS A 43 10.53 0.54 5.34
N LEU A 44 9.51 -0.28 5.61
CA LEU A 44 8.52 -0.71 4.62
C LEU A 44 7.24 0.12 4.73
N GLY A 45 6.64 0.42 3.59
CA GLY A 45 5.46 1.28 3.54
C GLY A 45 5.74 2.73 3.94
N PHE A 46 4.69 3.54 3.93
CA PHE A 46 4.74 4.95 4.29
C PHE A 46 3.51 5.33 5.11
N ILE A 47 3.66 6.37 5.92
CA ILE A 47 2.56 6.92 6.70
C ILE A 47 1.97 8.07 5.89
N ALA A 48 0.69 7.95 5.53
CA ALA A 48 -0.05 9.06 4.98
C ALA A 48 -0.96 9.66 6.05
N ARG A 49 -0.91 10.98 6.18
CA ARG A 49 -1.95 11.74 6.87
C ARG A 49 -3.20 11.67 5.99
N ALA A 50 -4.25 11.02 6.49
CA ALA A 50 -5.54 11.10 5.84
C ALA A 50 -5.97 12.58 5.84
N ALA A 51 -6.19 13.15 4.65
CA ALA A 51 -6.65 14.53 4.52
C ALA A 51 -7.98 14.68 5.28
N GLU A 52 -7.94 15.60 6.23
CA GLU A 52 -8.91 15.76 7.30
C GLU A 52 -10.25 16.23 6.75
N VAL A 53 -11.26 15.35 6.73
CA VAL A 53 -12.65 15.77 6.65
C VAL A 53 -13.35 15.21 7.89
N ALA A 54 -13.62 16.11 8.83
CA ALA A 54 -14.31 15.88 10.11
C ALA A 54 -13.58 14.97 11.13
N GLY A 55 -12.45 15.47 11.66
CA GLY A 55 -12.00 15.16 13.02
C GLY A 55 -11.23 13.85 13.22
N MET A 56 -9.90 13.94 13.20
CA MET A 56 -8.97 12.97 13.80
C MET A 56 -9.06 11.53 13.26
N GLN A 57 -8.70 11.33 11.99
CA GLN A 57 -8.23 9.99 11.59
C GLN A 57 -6.73 9.88 11.91
N PRO A 58 -6.28 8.80 12.59
CA PRO A 58 -4.87 8.62 12.91
C PRO A 58 -4.02 8.45 11.65
N ASP A 59 -2.74 8.81 11.75
CA ASP A 59 -1.69 8.49 10.78
C ASP A 59 -1.83 7.02 10.33
N ARG A 60 -2.11 6.80 9.04
CA ARG A 60 -2.38 5.45 8.52
C ARG A 60 -1.18 4.93 7.75
N TRP A 61 -0.76 3.71 8.08
CA TRP A 61 0.26 2.98 7.33
C TRP A 61 -0.32 2.52 5.99
N LEU A 62 0.42 2.83 4.94
CA LEU A 62 0.12 2.48 3.57
C LEU A 62 1.28 1.68 2.97
N PHE A 63 0.95 0.68 2.17
CA PHE A 63 1.89 -0.27 1.61
C PHE A 63 1.70 -0.35 0.10
N THR A 64 2.79 -0.51 -0.63
CA THR A 64 2.78 -0.84 -2.04
C THR A 64 2.80 -2.36 -2.22
N LEU A 65 2.51 -2.83 -3.44
CA LEU A 65 2.66 -4.24 -3.75
C LEU A 65 4.09 -4.76 -3.47
N SER A 66 5.10 -3.94 -3.70
CA SER A 66 6.50 -4.30 -3.41
C SER A 66 6.74 -4.52 -1.92
N ASP A 67 6.18 -3.69 -1.06
CA ASP A 67 6.26 -3.89 0.40
C ASP A 67 5.60 -5.21 0.82
N LEU A 68 4.44 -5.53 0.23
CA LEU A 68 3.75 -6.80 0.47
C LEU A 68 4.62 -8.01 0.07
N MET A 69 5.29 -7.95 -1.09
CA MET A 69 6.21 -9.00 -1.52
C MET A 69 7.36 -9.21 -0.53
N VAL A 70 7.91 -8.11 0.01
CA VAL A 70 8.97 -8.19 1.03
C VAL A 70 8.42 -8.78 2.33
N LEU A 71 7.23 -8.35 2.77
CA LEU A 71 6.58 -8.88 3.98
C LEU A 71 6.36 -10.40 3.90
N LEU A 72 5.91 -10.89 2.73
CA LEU A 72 5.68 -12.32 2.51
C LEU A 72 6.97 -13.15 2.53
N VAL A 73 8.10 -12.59 2.11
CA VAL A 73 9.40 -13.28 2.14
C VAL A 73 10.00 -13.26 3.55
N LEU A 74 9.82 -12.16 4.29
CA LEU A 74 10.45 -11.96 5.59
C LEU A 74 9.69 -12.60 6.76
N HIS A 75 8.43 -13.01 6.58
CA HIS A 75 7.65 -13.55 7.68
C HIS A 75 6.83 -14.79 7.29
N PRO A 76 7.05 -15.94 7.96
CA PRO A 76 6.02 -16.97 8.00
C PRO A 76 4.79 -16.38 8.71
N ARG A 77 3.60 -16.76 8.23
CA ARG A 77 2.30 -16.28 8.72
C ARG A 77 2.26 -16.36 10.25
N CYS A 78 1.70 -15.37 10.93
CA CYS A 78 1.59 -15.42 12.39
C CYS A 78 0.68 -16.59 12.79
N GLU A 79 1.21 -17.56 13.53
CA GLU A 79 0.44 -18.58 14.25
C GLU A 79 0.09 -17.99 15.62
N HIS A 80 -1.06 -17.32 15.72
CA HIS A 80 -1.65 -16.91 16.99
C HIS A 80 -2.74 -17.89 17.40
#